data_AF-A0A1B6ILL2-F1
#
_entry.id   AF-A0A1B6ILL2-F1
#
_cell.length_a   1.000
_cell.length_b   1.000
_cell.length_c   1.000
_cell.angle_alpha   90.00
_cell.angle_beta   90.00
_cell.angle_gamma   90.00
#
_symmetry.space_group_name_H-M   'P 1'
#
loop_
_entity.id
_entity.type
_entity.pdbx_description
1 polymer ?
#
loop_
_entity_poly.entity_id
_entity_poly.type
_entity_poly.pdbx_seq_one_letter_code
_entity_poly.pdbx_strand_id
1 'polypeptide(L)'
;PLTYLINKSLVQGKFPSSLKQSRIFPKHKSGSKTDIANFRPISNISTFAKIFEKIVLSQLMSHLKNHSLITNNQHGFLEGRSTITALTDITEYIIDQLEDSNYVSAILLDYSKAFDCLGHELILQKLESLGVAHRELDWFKTYLIGRTQRVE
;
A
#
# COMPACT_ATOMS: atom_id res chain seq x y z
N PRO A 1 14.32 0.69 -24.57
CA PRO A 1 13.32 1.79 -24.54
C PRO A 1 12.62 2.00 -23.19
N LEU A 2 12.05 0.94 -22.59
CA LEU A 2 11.29 1.05 -21.32
C LEU A 2 12.15 1.51 -20.13
N THR A 3 13.36 0.95 -19.99
CA THR A 3 14.35 1.37 -18.97
C THR A 3 14.63 2.88 -19.02
N TYR A 4 14.80 3.43 -20.24
CA TYR A 4 15.01 4.86 -20.43
C TYR A 4 13.81 5.69 -19.94
N LEU A 5 12.58 5.26 -20.22
CA LEU A 5 11.38 5.97 -19.78
C LEU A 5 11.22 5.94 -18.25
N ILE A 6 11.50 4.80 -17.61
CA ILE A 6 11.46 4.66 -16.15
C ILE A 6 12.51 5.57 -15.52
N ASN A 7 13.77 5.46 -15.96
CA ASN A 7 14.85 6.29 -15.45
C ASN A 7 14.56 7.78 -15.64
N LYS A 8 14.03 8.17 -16.82
CA LYS A 8 13.63 9.55 -17.09
C LYS A 8 12.53 10.01 -16.12
N SER A 9 11.51 9.19 -15.86
CA SER A 9 10.45 9.50 -14.90
C SER A 9 10.98 9.70 -13.48
N LEU A 10 11.88 8.82 -13.02
CA LEU A 10 12.50 8.92 -11.70
C LEU A 10 13.41 10.14 -11.58
N VAL A 11 14.26 10.40 -12.59
CA VAL A 11 15.16 11.58 -12.63
C VAL A 11 14.39 12.89 -12.70
N GLN A 12 13.21 12.90 -13.31
CA GLN A 12 12.34 14.07 -13.37
C GLN A 12 11.41 14.21 -12.15
N GLY A 13 11.28 13.18 -11.31
CA GLY A 13 10.32 13.16 -10.20
C GLY A 13 8.86 13.19 -10.68
N LYS A 14 8.55 12.62 -11.85
CA LYS A 14 7.21 12.72 -12.46
C LYS A 14 6.71 11.38 -12.96
N PHE A 15 5.54 10.95 -12.46
CA PHE A 15 4.84 9.80 -13.01
C PHE A 15 4.21 10.14 -14.38
N PRO A 16 4.36 9.28 -15.42
CA PRO A 16 3.87 9.58 -16.76
C PRO A 16 2.35 9.73 -16.82
N SER A 17 1.85 10.86 -17.34
CA SER A 17 0.41 11.13 -17.43
C SER A 17 -0.37 10.10 -18.26
N SER A 18 0.24 9.55 -19.31
CA SER A 18 -0.37 8.50 -20.15
C SER A 18 -0.62 7.19 -19.40
N LEU A 19 0.04 6.98 -18.26
CA LEU A 19 -0.09 5.78 -17.44
C LEU A 19 -1.06 5.96 -16.26
N LYS A 20 -1.71 7.13 -16.13
CA LYS A 20 -2.62 7.46 -15.04
C LYS A 20 -4.06 6.98 -15.23
N GLN A 21 -4.39 6.43 -16.40
CA GLN A 21 -5.71 5.90 -16.68
C GLN A 21 -5.85 4.47 -16.16
N SER A 22 -6.92 4.20 -15.40
CA SER A 22 -7.30 2.86 -14.97
C SER A 22 -8.66 2.43 -15.55
N ARG A 23 -8.83 1.12 -15.71
CA ARG A 23 -10.14 0.49 -15.95
C ARG A 23 -10.69 -0.03 -14.63
N ILE A 24 -11.91 0.32 -14.28
CA ILE A 24 -12.54 -0.11 -13.04
C ILE A 24 -13.38 -1.34 -13.32
N PHE A 25 -13.03 -2.45 -12.65
CA PHE A 25 -13.83 -3.66 -12.64
C PHE A 25 -14.58 -3.76 -11.30
N PRO A 26 -15.91 -3.57 -11.28
CA PRO A 26 -16.69 -3.71 -10.06
C PRO A 26 -16.82 -5.19 -9.70
N LYS A 27 -16.09 -5.63 -8.66
CA LYS A 27 -16.19 -7.01 -8.15
C LYS A 27 -17.20 -7.08 -7.02
N HIS A 28 -18.24 -7.90 -7.18
CA HIS A 28 -19.22 -8.15 -6.12
C HIS A 28 -18.53 -8.79 -4.90
N LYS A 29 -18.76 -8.22 -3.71
CA LYS A 29 -18.18 -8.67 -2.44
C LYS A 29 -19.13 -9.61 -1.69
N SER A 30 -20.36 -9.17 -1.44
CA SER A 30 -21.35 -9.85 -0.59
C SER A 30 -22.72 -9.17 -0.70
N GLY A 31 -23.80 -9.77 -0.20
CA GLY A 31 -25.10 -9.09 -0.12
C GLY A 31 -25.80 -8.89 -1.47
N SER A 32 -26.73 -7.93 -1.54
CA SER A 32 -27.53 -7.67 -2.74
C SER A 32 -26.71 -7.14 -3.91
N LYS A 33 -26.97 -7.67 -5.12
CA LYS A 33 -26.35 -7.19 -6.37
C LYS A 33 -26.93 -5.87 -6.89
N THR A 34 -28.06 -5.42 -6.33
CA THR A 34 -28.68 -4.13 -6.70
C THR A 34 -28.11 -2.95 -5.93
N ASP A 35 -27.36 -3.21 -4.86
CA ASP A 35 -26.71 -2.17 -4.05
C ASP A 35 -25.23 -2.04 -4.45
N ILE A 36 -24.86 -0.85 -4.90
CA ILE A 36 -23.49 -0.53 -5.37
C ILE A 36 -22.48 -0.62 -4.21
N ALA A 37 -22.89 -0.38 -2.96
CA ALA A 37 -22.00 -0.48 -1.81
C ALA A 37 -21.45 -1.90 -1.58
N ASN A 38 -22.10 -2.90 -2.17
CA ASN A 38 -21.69 -4.30 -2.13
C ASN A 38 -20.63 -4.69 -3.17
N PHE A 39 -20.18 -3.73 -4.00
CA PHE A 39 -19.12 -3.93 -4.96
C PHE A 39 -17.82 -3.26 -4.52
N ARG A 40 -16.70 -3.92 -4.80
CA ARG A 40 -15.36 -3.36 -4.65
C ARG A 40 -14.85 -2.93 -6.02
N PRO A 41 -14.52 -1.64 -6.23
CA PRO A 41 -13.91 -1.19 -7.48
C PRO A 41 -12.47 -1.68 -7.54
N ILE A 42 -12.15 -2.56 -8.51
CA ILE A 42 -10.78 -2.99 -8.77
C ILE A 42 -10.21 -2.12 -9.89
N SER A 43 -9.20 -1.31 -9.57
CA SER A 43 -8.48 -0.52 -10.56
C SER A 43 -7.46 -1.38 -11.32
N ASN A 44 -7.77 -1.72 -12.57
CA ASN A 44 -6.83 -2.35 -13.48
C ASN A 44 -6.06 -1.27 -14.25
N ILE A 45 -4.83 -1.03 -13.82
CA ILE A 45 -3.87 -0.14 -14.48
C ILE A 45 -3.13 -0.87 -15.60
N SER A 46 -2.55 -0.10 -16.53
CA SER A 46 -1.75 -0.69 -17.62
C SER A 46 -0.56 -1.51 -17.11
N THR A 47 -0.15 -2.53 -17.87
CA THR A 47 1.04 -3.34 -17.53
C THR A 47 2.29 -2.48 -17.38
N PHE A 48 2.42 -1.43 -18.21
CA PHE A 48 3.52 -0.47 -18.08
C PHE A 48 3.49 0.27 -16.74
N ALA A 49 2.33 0.74 -16.29
CA ALA A 49 2.20 1.37 -14.96
C ALA A 49 2.64 0.43 -13.84
N LYS A 50 2.24 -0.86 -13.89
CA LYS A 50 2.64 -1.88 -12.91
C LYS A 50 4.16 -2.04 -12.82
N ILE A 51 4.87 -1.95 -13.95
CA ILE A 51 6.34 -2.05 -13.97
C ILE A 51 6.97 -0.85 -13.26
N PHE A 52 6.49 0.37 -13.50
CA PHE A 52 6.96 1.57 -12.78
C PHE A 52 6.72 1.43 -11.28
N GLU A 53 5.50 1.06 -10.89
CA GLU A 53 5.13 0.86 -9.48
C GLU A 53 6.01 -0.21 -8.81
N LYS A 54 6.27 -1.34 -9.49
CA LYS A 54 7.10 -2.42 -8.94
C LYS A 54 8.54 -1.97 -8.68
N ILE A 55 9.11 -1.17 -9.58
CA ILE A 55 10.48 -0.66 -9.43
C ILE A 55 10.55 0.34 -8.28
N VAL A 56 9.62 1.29 -8.20
CA VAL A 56 9.56 2.26 -7.10
C VAL A 56 9.30 1.58 -5.77
N LEU A 57 8.37 0.61 -5.72
CA LEU A 57 8.12 -0.20 -4.54
C LEU A 57 9.38 -0.92 -4.07
N SER A 58 10.14 -1.53 -4.98
CA SER A 58 11.39 -2.22 -4.61
C SER A 58 12.41 -1.26 -4.00
N GLN A 59 12.56 -0.05 -4.55
CA GLN A 59 13.46 0.97 -4.02
C GLN A 59 13.00 1.48 -2.65
N LEU A 60 11.70 1.77 -2.52
CA LEU A 60 11.10 2.21 -1.25
C LEU A 60 11.24 1.16 -0.16
N MET A 61 10.93 -0.11 -0.46
CA MET A 61 11.06 -1.19 0.52
C MET A 61 12.52 -1.40 0.95
N SER A 62 13.48 -1.27 0.02
CA SER A 62 14.91 -1.30 0.36
C SER A 62 15.28 -0.16 1.31
N HIS A 63 14.86 1.07 1.01
CA HIS A 63 15.06 2.24 1.88
C HIS A 63 14.49 2.03 3.28
N LEU A 64 13.24 1.57 3.37
CA LEU A 64 12.56 1.35 4.64
C LEU A 64 13.22 0.24 5.48
N LYS A 65 13.68 -0.84 4.83
CA LYS A 65 14.42 -1.93 5.50
C LYS A 65 15.80 -1.46 6.00
N ASN A 66 16.57 -0.77 5.15
CA ASN A 66 17.94 -0.34 5.46
C ASN A 66 18.00 0.70 6.59
N HIS A 67 16.93 1.46 6.80
CA HIS A 67 16.84 2.45 7.87
C HIS A 67 15.95 1.99 9.04
N SER A 68 15.55 0.71 9.07
CA SER A 68 14.71 0.13 10.13
C SER A 68 13.42 0.92 10.41
N LEU A 69 12.78 1.43 9.35
CA LEU A 69 11.60 2.31 9.44
C LEU A 69 10.27 1.55 9.52
N ILE A 70 10.31 0.21 9.51
CA ILE A 70 9.14 -0.67 9.59
C ILE A 70 9.17 -1.36 10.95
N THR A 71 8.05 -1.34 11.65
CA THR A 71 7.91 -2.04 12.92
C THR A 71 8.02 -3.56 12.74
N ASN A 72 8.70 -4.22 13.68
CA ASN A 72 8.85 -5.68 13.67
C ASN A 72 7.50 -6.42 13.83
N ASN A 73 6.49 -5.73 14.37
CA ASN A 73 5.15 -6.28 14.59
C ASN A 73 4.25 -6.14 13.35
N GLN A 74 4.76 -5.59 12.25
CA GLN A 74 4.03 -5.58 10.99
C GLN A 74 4.27 -6.91 10.27
N HIS A 75 3.18 -7.59 9.92
CA HIS A 75 3.23 -8.83 9.14
C HIS A 75 2.62 -8.68 7.74
N GLY A 76 1.66 -7.77 7.59
CA GLY A 76 1.01 -7.50 6.31
C GLY A 76 1.96 -6.83 5.32
N PHE A 77 1.88 -7.28 4.06
CA PHE A 77 2.59 -6.68 2.91
C PHE A 77 4.12 -6.67 3.02
N LEU A 78 4.70 -7.52 3.88
CA LEU A 78 6.15 -7.65 4.04
C LEU A 78 6.64 -9.01 3.56
N GLU A 79 7.76 -8.98 2.85
CA GLU A 79 8.47 -10.19 2.44
C GLU A 79 8.98 -10.96 3.66
N GLY A 80 8.80 -12.28 3.66
CA GLY A 80 9.19 -13.14 4.78
C GLY A 80 8.21 -13.15 5.96
N ARG A 81 7.15 -12.33 5.92
CA ARG A 81 6.06 -12.34 6.91
C ARG A 81 4.77 -12.86 6.29
N SER A 82 3.93 -13.47 7.12
CA SER A 82 2.65 -14.05 6.72
C SER A 82 1.62 -13.97 7.85
N THR A 83 0.37 -14.35 7.56
CA THR A 83 -0.67 -14.51 8.59
C THR A 83 -0.29 -15.55 9.64
N ILE A 84 0.49 -16.56 9.26
CA ILE A 84 1.00 -17.58 10.20
C ILE A 84 1.97 -16.92 11.18
N THR A 85 2.94 -16.14 10.70
CA THR A 85 3.87 -15.45 11.59
C THR A 85 3.16 -14.49 12.55
N ALA A 86 2.09 -13.81 12.10
CA ALA A 86 1.32 -12.92 12.96
C ALA A 86 0.59 -13.71 14.06
N LEU A 87 0.01 -14.86 13.71
CA LEU A 87 -0.68 -15.71 14.67
C LEU A 87 0.28 -16.35 15.66
N THR A 88 1.45 -16.78 15.20
CA THR A 88 2.52 -17.32 16.05
C THR A 88 2.96 -16.29 17.07
N ASP A 89 3.35 -15.08 16.64
CA ASP A 89 3.81 -14.01 17.54
C ASP A 89 2.74 -13.65 18.61
N ILE A 90 1.46 -13.61 18.22
CA ILE A 90 0.36 -13.36 19.17
C ILE A 90 0.15 -14.54 20.14
N THR A 91 0.24 -15.78 19.63
CA THR A 91 0.04 -16.98 20.45
C THR A 91 1.15 -17.13 21.48
N GLU A 92 2.40 -16.93 21.08
CA GLU A 92 3.56 -16.94 21.96
C GLU A 92 3.40 -15.90 23.07
N TYR A 93 3.06 -14.65 22.71
CA TYR A 93 2.79 -13.60 23.69
C TYR A 93 1.70 -13.99 24.69
N ILE A 94 0.60 -14.61 24.24
CA ILE A 94 -0.48 -15.05 25.13
C ILE A 94 0.02 -16.13 26.09
N ILE A 95 0.77 -17.12 25.60
CA ILE A 95 1.31 -18.22 26.42
C ILE A 95 2.22 -17.65 27.50
N ASP A 96 3.19 -16.82 27.12
CA ASP A 96 4.16 -16.22 28.06
C ASP A 96 3.46 -15.44 29.18
N GLN A 97 2.46 -14.63 28.84
CA GLN A 97 1.72 -13.86 29.84
C GLN A 97 0.86 -14.73 30.78
N LEU A 98 0.31 -15.84 30.28
CA LEU A 98 -0.46 -16.77 31.10
C LEU A 98 0.43 -17.57 32.05
N GLU A 99 1.64 -17.94 31.62
CA GLU A 99 2.65 -18.59 32.48
C GLU A 99 3.06 -17.68 33.64
N ASP A 100 3.18 -16.38 33.39
CA ASP A 100 3.43 -15.35 34.41
C ASP A 100 2.20 -15.02 35.28
N SER A 101 1.09 -15.77 35.13
CA SER A 101 -0.18 -15.54 35.84
C SER A 101 -0.81 -14.16 35.57
N ASN A 102 -0.47 -13.51 34.45
CA ASN A 102 -1.08 -12.26 34.02
C ASN A 102 -2.39 -12.52 33.27
N TYR A 103 -3.24 -11.50 33.22
CA TYR A 103 -4.44 -11.51 32.39
C TYR A 103 -4.16 -10.88 31.02
N VAL A 104 -4.58 -11.56 29.95
CA VAL A 104 -4.45 -11.06 28.58
C VAL A 104 -5.81 -10.61 28.06
N SER A 105 -5.86 -9.43 27.46
CA SER A 105 -7.03 -8.89 26.77
C SER A 105 -6.62 -8.37 25.39
N ALA A 106 -7.48 -8.56 24.39
CA ALA A 106 -7.21 -8.15 23.02
C ALA A 106 -8.25 -7.14 22.53
N ILE A 107 -7.77 -6.10 21.84
CA ILE A 107 -8.61 -5.14 21.11
C ILE A 107 -8.36 -5.37 19.62
N LEU A 108 -9.41 -5.81 18.91
CA LEU A 108 -9.36 -6.06 17.48
C LEU A 108 -9.97 -4.88 16.74
N LEU A 109 -9.20 -4.27 15.83
CA LEU A 109 -9.60 -3.09 15.07
C LEU A 109 -9.60 -3.42 13.57
N ASP A 110 -10.64 -2.97 12.86
CA ASP A 110 -10.72 -3.05 11.40
C ASP A 110 -11.14 -1.70 10.80
N TYR A 111 -10.44 -1.27 9.75
CA TYR A 111 -10.71 0.01 9.10
C TYR A 111 -11.74 -0.15 7.97
N SER A 112 -12.85 0.57 8.11
CA SER A 112 -13.84 0.65 7.03
C SER A 112 -13.27 1.36 5.81
N LYS A 113 -13.32 0.70 4.65
CA LYS A 113 -12.88 1.23 3.35
C LYS A 113 -11.46 1.85 3.39
N ALA A 114 -10.53 1.18 4.07
CA ALA A 114 -9.19 1.71 4.36
C ALA A 114 -8.51 2.41 3.17
N PHE A 115 -8.49 1.81 1.98
CA PHE A 115 -7.84 2.40 0.80
C PHE A 115 -8.62 3.57 0.18
N ASP A 116 -9.96 3.58 0.30
CA ASP A 116 -10.81 4.63 -0.28
C ASP A 116 -10.84 5.89 0.60
N CYS A 117 -10.53 5.75 1.89
CA CYS A 117 -10.58 6.83 2.88
C CYS A 117 -9.22 7.51 3.13
N LEU A 118 -8.15 7.08 2.46
CA LEU A 118 -6.82 7.67 2.66
C LEU A 118 -6.70 9.02 1.93
N GLY A 119 -6.48 10.09 2.70
CA GLY A 119 -6.16 11.40 2.15
C GLY A 119 -4.76 11.42 1.51
N HIS A 120 -4.67 11.88 0.26
CA HIS A 120 -3.40 11.95 -0.46
C HIS A 120 -2.36 12.82 0.25
N GLU A 121 -2.77 13.91 0.90
CA GLU A 121 -1.88 14.79 1.66
C GLU A 121 -1.23 14.06 2.85
N LEU A 122 -2.02 13.27 3.59
CA LEU A 122 -1.52 12.48 4.72
C LEU A 122 -0.54 11.40 4.26
N ILE A 123 -0.78 10.78 3.10
CA ILE A 123 0.16 9.83 2.51
C ILE A 123 1.50 10.52 2.21
N LEU A 124 1.46 11.71 1.61
CA LEU A 124 2.68 12.47 1.27
C LEU A 124 3.44 12.92 2.53
N GLN A 125 2.74 13.44 3.54
CA GLN A 125 3.35 13.79 4.83
C GLN A 125 3.98 12.58 5.51
N LYS A 126 3.30 11.41 5.44
CA LYS A 126 3.86 10.18 6.00
C LYS A 126 5.12 9.75 5.26
N LEU A 127 5.12 9.78 3.93
CA LEU A 127 6.30 9.48 3.12
C LEU A 127 7.48 10.41 3.44
N GLU A 128 7.21 11.71 3.59
CA GLU A 128 8.20 12.71 4.00
C GLU A 128 8.79 12.39 5.37
N SER A 129 7.95 12.04 6.36
CA SER A 129 8.41 11.60 7.68
C SER A 129 9.26 10.31 7.67
N LEU A 130 9.13 9.50 6.62
CA LEU A 130 9.91 8.28 6.39
C LEU A 130 11.19 8.56 5.57
N GLY A 131 11.52 9.83 5.32
CA GLY A 131 12.73 10.24 4.62
C GLY A 131 12.61 10.25 3.10
N VAL A 132 11.40 10.10 2.54
CA VAL A 132 11.17 10.32 1.10
C VAL A 132 11.01 11.82 0.86
N ALA A 133 12.06 12.46 0.36
CA ALA A 133 12.11 13.91 0.19
C ALA A 133 12.22 14.33 -1.28
N HIS A 134 12.06 15.63 -1.53
CA HIS A 134 12.36 16.28 -2.82
C HIS A 134 11.73 15.59 -4.04
N ARG A 135 12.56 15.14 -4.97
CA ARG A 135 12.16 14.59 -6.26
C ARG A 135 11.40 13.29 -6.12
N GLU A 136 11.79 12.47 -5.17
CA GLU A 136 11.15 11.19 -4.88
C GLU A 136 9.73 11.44 -4.35
N LEU A 137 9.57 12.44 -3.47
CA LEU A 137 8.25 12.87 -2.98
C LEU A 137 7.39 13.49 -4.11
N ASP A 138 7.99 14.29 -4.99
CA ASP A 138 7.31 14.83 -6.18
C ASP A 138 6.81 13.72 -7.11
N TRP A 139 7.56 12.62 -7.22
CA TRP A 139 7.12 11.46 -8.00
C TRP A 139 5.85 10.86 -7.40
N PHE A 140 5.78 10.66 -6.08
CA PHE A 140 4.55 10.18 -5.41
C PHE A 140 3.41 11.17 -5.54
N LYS A 141 3.67 12.47 -5.39
CA LYS A 141 2.67 13.53 -5.56
C LYS A 141 2.05 13.46 -6.96
N THR A 142 2.88 13.40 -7.99
CA THR A 142 2.41 13.28 -9.37
C THR A 142 1.75 11.94 -9.67
N TYR A 143 2.13 10.86 -9.00
CA TYR A 143 1.49 9.54 -9.12
C TYR A 143 0.05 9.52 -8.56
N LEU A 144 -0.19 10.21 -7.45
CA LEU A 144 -1.48 10.23 -6.75
C LEU A 144 -2.50 11.19 -7.42
N ILE A 145 -2.04 12.29 -8.01
CA ILE A 145 -2.95 13.32 -8.58
C ILE A 145 -3.24 13.12 -10.08
N GLY A 146 -4.40 13.59 -10.50
CA GLY A 146 -4.79 13.63 -11.92
C GLY A 146 -4.97 12.24 -12.53
N ARG A 147 -5.38 11.26 -11.73
CA ARG A 147 -5.76 9.92 -12.20
C ARG A 147 -7.15 9.98 -12.81
N THR A 148 -7.35 9.23 -13.89
CA THR A 148 -8.64 9.11 -14.57
C THR A 148 -9.04 7.65 -14.62
N GLN A 149 -10.34 7.40 -14.62
CA GLN A 149 -10.87 6.05 -14.58
C GLN A 149 -12.02 5.89 -15.56
N ARG A 150 -12.13 4.71 -16.16
CA ARG A 150 -13.27 4.30 -16.99
C ARG A 150 -13.83 2.99 -16.44
N VAL A 151 -15.14 2.90 -16.30
CA VAL A 151 -15.83 1.66 -15.94
C VAL A 151 -15.95 0.78 -17.17
N GLU A 152 -15.60 -0.50 -17.02
CA GLU A 152 -15.78 -1.54 -18.04
C GLU A 152 -17.04 -2.35 -17.75
#